data_AF-A0A6N9PNP9-F1
#
_entry.id   AF-A0A6N9PNP9-F1
#
_cell.length_a   1.000
_cell.length_b   1.000
_cell.length_c   1.000
_cell.angle_alpha   90.00
_cell.angle_beta   90.00
_cell.angle_gamma   90.00
#
_symmetry.space_group_name_H-M   'P 1'
#
loop_
_entity.id
_entity.type
_entity.pdbx_description
1 polymer ?
#
loop_
_entity_poly.entity_id
_entity_poly.type
_entity_poly.pdbx_seq_one_letter_code
_entity_poly.pdbx_strand_id
1 'polypeptide(L)'
;MEGILISLDREAKRGQVDTRNDDIGILTIYFQEIPDVVQMDCTIEFNVAISRIGNWYAKFISVADRNQALFNTEDRTQWYVWGEGEENDFVEHIVPRLGIDIRINPEKDQKPWEIDLFDYTHNRYADLKTQNTPFFTAGRYMYGGVPYDPAYTVTFNKKDYENYIEKHPDCDIYFWVYWSQLAYRNIKVNELYGVWRAPFQRMAEKIQAGEVVLHAYMHRVNDDHNARESYLFNLADAAVFERMI
;
A
#
# COMPACT_ATOMS: atom_id res chain seq x y z
N MET A 1 1.29 -19.84 -5.77
CA MET A 1 1.16 -18.95 -4.59
C MET A 1 2.35 -18.03 -4.57
N GLU A 2 2.22 -16.90 -3.89
CA GLU A 2 3.31 -15.98 -3.65
C GLU A 2 3.56 -15.83 -2.15
N GLY A 3 4.74 -15.34 -1.81
CA GLY A 3 5.16 -15.16 -0.43
C GLY A 3 6.54 -14.53 -0.36
N ILE A 4 6.93 -14.13 0.85
CA ILE A 4 8.19 -13.42 1.09
C ILE A 4 9.25 -14.41 1.49
N LEU A 5 10.40 -14.37 0.83
CA LEU A 5 11.55 -15.16 1.25
C LEU A 5 12.17 -14.55 2.53
N ILE A 6 11.88 -15.15 3.67
CA ILE A 6 12.32 -14.67 5.00
C ILE A 6 13.60 -15.35 5.49
N SER A 7 14.05 -16.41 4.82
CA SER A 7 15.41 -16.95 5.00
C SER A 7 15.88 -17.69 3.76
N LEU A 8 17.19 -17.67 3.51
CA LEU A 8 17.80 -18.34 2.37
C LEU A 8 19.13 -18.99 2.79
N ASP A 9 19.19 -20.31 2.66
CA ASP A 9 20.41 -21.10 2.74
C ASP A 9 20.79 -21.57 1.33
N ARG A 10 21.79 -20.88 0.76
CA ARG A 10 22.25 -21.15 -0.61
C ARG A 10 22.96 -22.49 -0.74
N GLU A 11 23.65 -22.95 0.30
CA GLU A 11 24.36 -24.23 0.27
C GLU A 11 23.37 -25.40 0.32
N ALA A 12 22.37 -25.32 1.21
CA ALA A 12 21.34 -26.34 1.35
C ALA A 12 20.22 -26.25 0.30
N LYS A 13 20.28 -25.27 -0.61
CA LYS A 13 19.27 -24.99 -1.65
C LYS A 13 17.84 -24.91 -1.09
N ARG A 14 17.69 -24.29 0.07
CA ARG A 14 16.39 -24.15 0.75
C ARG A 14 16.29 -22.84 1.50
N GLY A 15 15.08 -22.48 1.89
CA GLY A 15 14.81 -21.31 2.69
C GLY A 15 13.49 -21.44 3.42
N GLN A 16 13.04 -20.34 4.00
CA GLN A 16 11.67 -20.21 4.50
C GLN A 16 10.96 -19.11 3.72
N VAL A 17 9.72 -19.39 3.35
CA VAL A 17 8.82 -18.44 2.72
C VAL A 17 7.64 -18.22 3.63
N ASP A 18 7.39 -16.96 3.98
CA ASP A 18 6.13 -16.56 4.59
C ASP A 18 5.07 -16.51 3.48
N THR A 19 4.08 -17.38 3.55
CA THR A 19 3.02 -17.46 2.54
C THR A 19 2.00 -16.33 2.67
N ARG A 20 2.03 -15.60 3.80
CA ARG A 20 1.11 -14.51 4.16
C ARG A 20 -0.36 -14.91 4.16
N ASN A 21 -0.61 -16.21 4.20
CA ASN A 21 -1.91 -16.82 4.34
C ASN A 21 -1.97 -17.45 5.74
N ASP A 22 -2.91 -17.01 6.57
CA ASP A 22 -2.93 -17.40 7.98
C ASP A 22 -3.18 -18.90 8.19
N ASP A 23 -3.87 -19.55 7.26
CA ASP A 23 -4.15 -20.99 7.30
C ASP A 23 -2.91 -21.84 6.98
N ILE A 24 -1.96 -21.29 6.21
CA ILE A 24 -0.76 -22.00 5.74
C ILE A 24 0.47 -21.62 6.54
N GLY A 25 0.60 -20.34 6.92
CA GLY A 25 1.73 -19.80 7.65
C GLY A 25 3.05 -19.86 6.87
N ILE A 26 4.13 -20.21 7.55
CA ILE A 26 5.49 -20.25 6.98
C ILE A 26 5.78 -21.65 6.44
N LEU A 27 6.23 -21.73 5.18
CA LEU A 27 6.66 -22.97 4.55
C LEU A 27 8.18 -23.02 4.38
N THR A 28 8.74 -24.22 4.51
CA THR A 28 10.08 -24.46 3.95
C THR A 28 9.98 -24.46 2.44
N ILE A 29 10.80 -23.65 1.77
CA ILE A 29 10.91 -23.65 0.31
C ILE A 29 12.18 -24.35 -0.16
N TYR A 30 12.05 -25.13 -1.22
CA TYR A 30 13.17 -25.81 -1.88
C TYR A 30 13.39 -25.27 -3.29
N PHE A 31 14.67 -25.16 -3.66
CA PHE A 31 15.13 -24.71 -4.95
C PHE A 31 15.84 -25.86 -5.68
N GLN A 32 15.53 -26.04 -6.97
CA GLN A 32 16.35 -26.93 -7.81
C GLN A 32 17.72 -26.30 -8.05
N GLU A 33 17.71 -25.02 -8.40
CA GLU A 33 18.83 -24.09 -8.45
C GLU A 33 18.33 -22.75 -7.93
N ILE A 34 19.21 -21.96 -7.29
CA ILE A 34 18.87 -20.63 -6.78
C ILE A 34 19.39 -19.61 -7.78
N PRO A 35 18.53 -18.92 -8.53
CA PRO A 35 18.94 -17.81 -9.39
C PRO A 35 19.62 -16.70 -8.58
N ASP A 36 20.58 -15.99 -9.19
CA ASP A 36 21.28 -14.87 -8.54
C ASP A 36 20.33 -13.72 -8.15
N VAL A 37 19.22 -13.58 -8.88
CA VAL A 37 18.17 -12.59 -8.62
C VAL A 37 17.36 -12.89 -7.35
N VAL A 38 17.43 -14.11 -6.80
CA VAL A 38 16.76 -14.44 -5.54
C VAL A 38 17.57 -13.85 -4.39
N GLN A 39 16.95 -12.95 -3.63
CA GLN A 39 17.53 -12.30 -2.46
C GLN A 39 16.56 -12.40 -1.30
N MET A 40 17.07 -12.19 -0.08
CA MET A 40 16.20 -12.01 1.09
C MET A 40 15.16 -10.93 0.82
N ASP A 41 13.97 -11.11 1.39
CA ASP A 41 12.84 -10.19 1.30
C ASP A 41 12.27 -10.01 -0.11
N CYS A 42 12.71 -10.78 -1.11
CA CYS A 42 12.03 -10.77 -2.40
C CYS A 42 10.71 -11.55 -2.32
N THR A 43 9.73 -11.11 -3.11
CA THR A 43 8.53 -11.92 -3.33
C THR A 43 8.80 -12.97 -4.38
N ILE A 44 8.47 -14.22 -4.05
CA ILE A 44 8.68 -15.37 -4.91
C ILE A 44 7.37 -16.07 -5.24
N GLU A 45 7.28 -16.60 -6.45
CA GLU A 45 6.21 -17.50 -6.87
C GLU A 45 6.62 -18.94 -6.56
N PHE A 46 5.71 -19.72 -5.96
CA PHE A 46 5.94 -21.12 -5.63
C PHE A 46 4.66 -21.97 -5.70
N ASN A 47 4.85 -23.28 -5.83
CA ASN A 47 3.79 -24.27 -5.65
C ASN A 47 3.84 -24.85 -4.25
N VAL A 48 2.68 -24.96 -3.58
CA VAL A 48 2.55 -25.71 -2.33
C VAL A 48 2.43 -27.19 -2.66
N ALA A 49 3.19 -28.02 -1.95
CA ALA A 49 3.21 -29.46 -2.10
C ALA A 49 3.21 -30.14 -0.72
N ILE A 50 2.74 -31.38 -0.69
CA ILE A 50 2.71 -32.20 0.53
C ILE A 50 3.78 -33.28 0.41
N SER A 51 4.60 -33.42 1.45
CA SER A 51 5.61 -34.47 1.56
C SER A 51 4.97 -35.83 1.84
N ARG A 52 5.72 -36.92 1.68
CA ARG A 52 5.23 -38.28 1.99
C ARG A 52 4.78 -38.48 3.44
N ILE A 53 5.26 -37.63 4.35
CA ILE A 53 4.94 -37.64 5.78
C ILE A 53 3.87 -36.61 6.16
N GLY A 54 3.22 -35.97 5.17
CA GLY A 54 2.10 -35.04 5.39
C GLY A 54 2.49 -33.57 5.58
N ASN A 55 3.78 -33.24 5.71
CA ASN A 55 4.20 -31.86 5.88
C ASN A 55 4.10 -31.06 4.58
N TRP A 56 3.57 -29.85 4.65
CA TRP A 56 3.48 -28.92 3.53
C TRP A 56 4.83 -28.25 3.30
N TYR A 57 5.17 -27.98 2.04
CA TYR A 57 6.38 -27.27 1.64
C TYR A 57 6.16 -26.52 0.32
N ALA A 58 7.03 -25.56 0.04
CA ALA A 58 7.01 -24.77 -1.17
C ALA A 58 8.07 -25.24 -2.18
N LYS A 59 7.73 -25.19 -3.47
CA LYS A 59 8.65 -25.38 -4.59
C LYS A 59 8.77 -24.09 -5.38
N PHE A 60 9.96 -23.53 -5.44
CA PHE A 60 10.24 -22.28 -6.17
C PHE A 60 9.87 -22.39 -7.66
N ILE A 61 9.28 -21.31 -8.20
CA ILE A 61 8.96 -21.13 -9.62
C ILE A 61 9.74 -19.96 -10.18
N SER A 62 9.57 -18.76 -9.61
CA SER A 62 10.14 -17.52 -10.13
C SER A 62 10.25 -16.45 -9.03
N VAL A 63 10.98 -15.37 -9.30
CA VAL A 63 10.88 -14.12 -8.52
C VAL A 63 9.79 -13.27 -9.17
N ALA A 64 8.82 -12.78 -8.38
CA ALA A 64 7.74 -11.97 -8.90
C ALA A 64 8.29 -10.62 -9.43
N ASP A 65 7.88 -10.21 -10.63
CA ASP A 65 8.25 -8.91 -11.20
C ASP A 65 7.48 -7.80 -10.48
N ARG A 66 8.16 -7.10 -9.58
CA ARG A 66 7.57 -6.05 -8.74
C ARG A 66 8.31 -4.74 -8.93
N ASN A 67 7.54 -3.65 -8.89
CA ASN A 67 8.15 -2.32 -8.84
C ASN A 67 8.99 -2.20 -7.57
N GLN A 68 10.21 -1.63 -7.67
CA GLN A 68 11.13 -1.49 -6.55
C GLN A 68 10.62 -0.43 -5.57
N ALA A 69 9.74 -0.84 -4.66
CA ALA A 69 9.41 -0.04 -3.49
C ALA A 69 10.59 0.00 -2.50
N LEU A 70 10.65 1.06 -1.67
CA LEU A 70 11.68 1.30 -0.65
C LEU A 70 11.86 0.11 0.32
N PHE A 71 10.77 -0.57 0.62
CA PHE A 71 10.74 -1.88 1.27
C PHE A 71 9.94 -2.84 0.40
N ASN A 72 10.09 -4.15 0.62
CA ASN A 72 9.14 -5.08 0.04
C ASN A 72 7.73 -4.65 0.48
N THR A 73 6.86 -4.34 -0.49
CA THR A 73 5.48 -3.93 -0.23
C THR A 73 4.68 -4.93 0.62
N GLU A 74 5.21 -6.12 0.86
CA GLU A 74 4.62 -7.21 1.64
C GLU A 74 5.16 -7.32 3.09
N ASP A 75 6.15 -6.55 3.56
CA ASP A 75 6.58 -6.62 4.98
C ASP A 75 5.77 -5.67 5.89
N ARG A 76 4.61 -6.13 6.37
CA ARG A 76 3.64 -5.32 7.13
C ARG A 76 4.18 -4.76 8.45
N THR A 77 5.06 -5.48 9.14
CA THR A 77 5.63 -5.02 10.41
C THR A 77 6.56 -3.83 10.18
N GLN A 78 7.37 -3.89 9.12
CA GLN A 78 8.17 -2.74 8.69
C GLN A 78 7.29 -1.58 8.24
N TRP A 79 6.18 -1.84 7.54
CA TRP A 79 5.24 -0.79 7.15
C TRP A 79 4.55 -0.10 8.34
N TYR A 80 4.26 -0.82 9.44
CA TYR A 80 3.69 -0.20 10.65
C TYR A 80 4.68 0.74 11.33
N VAL A 81 5.90 0.26 11.59
CA VAL A 81 6.95 1.09 12.21
C VAL A 81 7.30 2.28 11.33
N TRP A 82 7.34 2.06 10.00
CA TRP A 82 7.61 3.14 9.06
C TRP A 82 6.45 4.14 9.00
N GLY A 83 5.20 3.68 8.95
CA GLY A 83 4.00 4.51 8.96
C GLY A 83 3.89 5.37 10.22
N GLU A 84 4.15 4.81 11.41
CA GLU A 84 4.24 5.59 12.65
C GLU A 84 5.33 6.68 12.57
N GLY A 85 6.46 6.36 11.94
CA GLY A 85 7.51 7.34 11.64
C GLY A 85 7.02 8.46 10.70
N GLU A 86 6.26 8.12 9.66
CA GLU A 86 5.69 9.08 8.71
C GLU A 86 4.60 9.96 9.36
N GLU A 87 3.77 9.41 10.25
CA GLU A 87 2.77 10.18 11.02
C GLU A 87 3.43 11.22 11.92
N ASN A 88 4.47 10.82 12.66
CA ASN A 88 5.23 11.76 13.48
C ASN A 88 5.91 12.83 12.63
N ASP A 89 6.54 12.45 11.51
CA ASP A 89 7.21 13.38 10.61
C ASP A 89 6.22 14.37 9.98
N PHE A 90 5.04 13.89 9.59
CA PHE A 90 3.96 14.72 9.06
C PHE A 90 3.49 15.74 10.10
N VAL A 91 3.21 15.31 11.34
CA VAL A 91 2.75 16.22 12.41
C VAL A 91 3.82 17.21 12.82
N GLU A 92 5.09 16.80 12.90
CA GLU A 92 6.18 17.66 13.35
C GLU A 92 6.60 18.68 12.27
N HIS A 93 6.68 18.27 11.00
CA HIS A 93 7.33 19.07 9.95
C HIS A 93 6.36 19.60 8.88
N ILE A 94 5.23 18.94 8.66
CA ILE A 94 4.28 19.31 7.60
C ILE A 94 3.10 20.09 8.16
N VAL A 95 2.43 19.61 9.20
CA VAL A 95 1.25 20.26 9.81
C VAL A 95 1.49 21.74 10.16
N PRO A 96 2.65 22.17 10.73
CA PRO A 96 2.90 23.59 11.01
C PRO A 96 2.81 24.51 9.80
N ARG A 97 2.94 23.95 8.59
CA ARG A 97 2.89 24.68 7.31
C ARG A 97 1.48 24.73 6.72
N LEU A 98 0.55 23.92 7.21
CA LEU A 98 -0.82 23.80 6.70
C LEU A 98 -1.80 24.82 7.30
N GLY A 99 -1.41 25.48 8.41
CA GLY A 99 -2.26 26.44 9.10
C GLY A 99 -3.46 25.81 9.83
N ILE A 100 -3.38 24.52 10.13
CA ILE A 100 -4.40 23.73 10.84
C ILE A 100 -3.74 22.94 11.97
N ASP A 101 -4.50 22.65 13.02
CA ASP A 101 -4.08 21.88 14.19
C ASP A 101 -4.48 20.41 14.03
N ILE A 102 -3.56 19.63 13.45
CA ILE A 102 -3.69 18.17 13.30
C ILE A 102 -2.66 17.49 14.19
N ARG A 103 -3.07 16.43 14.88
CA ARG A 103 -2.19 15.61 15.73
C ARG A 103 -2.50 14.14 15.52
N ILE A 104 -1.58 13.28 15.96
CA ILE A 104 -1.86 11.85 16.06
C ILE A 104 -3.10 11.64 16.93
N ASN A 105 -4.00 10.77 16.46
CA ASN A 105 -5.20 10.42 17.19
C ASN A 105 -4.82 9.79 18.54
N PRO A 106 -5.24 10.38 19.68
CA PRO A 106 -4.87 9.87 21.00
C PRO A 106 -5.41 8.46 21.27
N GLU A 107 -6.41 7.97 20.53
CA GLU A 107 -6.87 6.59 20.67
C GLU A 107 -5.82 5.57 20.21
N LYS A 108 -4.86 5.96 19.35
CA LYS A 108 -3.80 5.06 18.86
C LYS A 108 -2.84 4.59 19.95
N ASP A 109 -2.72 5.33 21.06
CA ASP A 109 -1.94 4.92 22.25
C ASP A 109 -2.41 3.57 22.82
N GLN A 110 -3.70 3.27 22.70
CA GLN A 110 -4.30 2.03 23.20
C GLN A 110 -4.70 1.08 22.07
N LYS A 111 -4.96 1.63 20.88
CA LYS A 111 -5.47 0.91 19.72
C LYS A 111 -4.71 1.33 18.46
N PRO A 112 -3.55 0.74 18.16
CA PRO A 112 -2.71 1.13 17.02
C PRO A 112 -3.38 1.05 15.64
N TRP A 113 -4.54 0.39 15.55
CA TRP A 113 -5.35 0.24 14.33
C TRP A 113 -6.45 1.30 14.15
N GLU A 114 -6.59 2.25 15.09
CA GLU A 114 -7.51 3.38 14.90
C GLU A 114 -6.98 4.34 13.83
N ILE A 115 -7.88 5.17 13.30
CA ILE A 115 -7.57 6.21 12.32
C ILE A 115 -6.44 7.13 12.80
N ASP A 116 -5.55 7.53 11.88
CA ASP A 116 -4.22 8.07 12.21
C ASP A 116 -4.23 9.37 13.00
N LEU A 117 -5.08 10.31 12.60
CA LEU A 117 -5.00 11.71 13.01
C LEU A 117 -6.34 12.24 13.53
N PHE A 118 -6.26 13.35 14.27
CA PHE A 118 -7.42 14.16 14.64
C PHE A 118 -7.15 15.63 14.29
N ASP A 119 -8.07 16.22 13.54
CA ASP A 119 -8.09 17.64 13.19
C ASP A 119 -8.86 18.40 14.27
N TYR A 120 -8.14 19.11 15.13
CA TYR A 120 -8.69 19.94 16.20
C TYR A 120 -9.24 21.29 15.71
N THR A 121 -8.86 21.73 14.50
CA THR A 121 -9.38 22.96 13.89
C THR A 121 -10.82 22.76 13.42
N HIS A 122 -11.12 21.61 12.83
CA HIS A 122 -12.44 21.27 12.30
C HIS A 122 -13.19 20.22 13.13
N ASN A 123 -12.59 19.76 14.23
CA ASN A 123 -13.12 18.77 15.16
C ASN A 123 -13.61 17.49 14.46
N ARG A 124 -12.70 16.84 13.72
CA ARG A 124 -12.98 15.63 12.94
C ARG A 124 -11.79 14.69 12.93
N TYR A 125 -12.07 13.41 12.74
CA TYR A 125 -11.02 12.43 12.46
C TYR A 125 -10.38 12.70 11.10
N ALA A 126 -9.12 12.32 10.99
CA ALA A 126 -8.37 12.43 9.75
C ALA A 126 -7.41 11.26 9.58
N ASP A 127 -7.12 10.87 8.35
CA ASP A 127 -6.24 9.77 8.04
C ASP A 127 -5.06 10.23 7.18
N LEU A 128 -3.87 9.66 7.37
CA LEU A 128 -2.68 10.01 6.61
C LEU A 128 -2.37 8.92 5.59
N LYS A 129 -2.37 9.29 4.32
CA LYS A 129 -1.92 8.43 3.23
C LYS A 129 -0.63 9.00 2.63
N THR A 130 0.50 8.54 3.13
CA THR A 130 1.81 8.85 2.54
C THR A 130 2.05 8.00 1.29
N GLN A 131 2.43 8.61 0.18
CA GLN A 131 2.76 7.89 -1.06
C GLN A 131 4.01 8.46 -1.72
N ASN A 132 4.98 7.60 -1.96
CA ASN A 132 6.27 7.97 -2.55
C ASN A 132 6.55 7.36 -3.93
N THR A 133 5.69 6.44 -4.35
CA THR A 133 5.80 5.72 -5.62
C THR A 133 4.51 5.90 -6.41
N PRO A 134 4.58 6.51 -7.61
CA PRO A 134 3.42 6.65 -8.47
C PRO A 134 2.85 5.30 -8.88
N PHE A 135 1.53 5.22 -9.09
CA PHE A 135 0.91 4.07 -9.74
C PHE A 135 1.22 4.10 -11.26
N PHE A 136 2.44 3.72 -11.65
CA PHE A 136 2.96 3.87 -13.02
C PHE A 136 2.03 3.32 -14.11
N THR A 137 1.33 2.23 -13.84
CA THR A 137 0.45 1.58 -14.83
C THR A 137 -0.97 2.16 -14.87
N ALA A 138 -1.23 3.29 -14.19
CA ALA A 138 -2.57 3.87 -14.05
C ALA A 138 -3.22 4.19 -15.40
N GLY A 139 -2.43 4.61 -16.40
CA GLY A 139 -2.93 5.00 -17.72
C GLY A 139 -3.63 3.90 -18.54
N ARG A 140 -3.64 2.64 -18.06
CA ARG A 140 -4.49 1.59 -18.62
C ARG A 140 -5.96 1.69 -18.20
N TYR A 141 -6.25 2.52 -17.20
CA TYR A 141 -7.58 2.79 -16.66
C TYR A 141 -8.06 4.17 -17.07
N MET A 142 -9.36 4.43 -16.88
CA MET A 142 -10.01 5.68 -17.26
C MET A 142 -10.57 6.41 -16.03
N TYR A 143 -10.46 7.74 -16.01
CA TYR A 143 -11.06 8.65 -15.04
C TYR A 143 -11.75 9.79 -15.79
N GLY A 144 -13.05 10.00 -15.57
CA GLY A 144 -13.78 11.07 -16.26
C GLY A 144 -13.71 11.00 -17.79
N GLY A 145 -13.60 9.80 -18.36
CA GLY A 145 -13.51 9.58 -19.81
C GLY A 145 -12.12 9.78 -20.44
N VAL A 146 -11.08 10.09 -19.65
CA VAL A 146 -9.68 10.17 -20.10
C VAL A 146 -8.81 9.15 -19.36
N PRO A 147 -7.68 8.69 -19.93
CA PRO A 147 -6.76 7.83 -19.21
C PRO A 147 -6.23 8.51 -17.93
N TYR A 148 -6.03 7.76 -16.86
CA TYR A 148 -5.34 8.31 -15.67
C TYR A 148 -3.92 8.77 -16.05
N ASP A 149 -3.50 9.89 -15.48
CA ASP A 149 -2.10 10.33 -15.51
C ASP A 149 -1.36 9.73 -14.30
N PRO A 150 -0.37 8.85 -14.51
CA PRO A 150 0.42 8.30 -13.41
C PRO A 150 1.07 9.36 -12.52
N ALA A 151 1.38 10.55 -13.05
CA ALA A 151 1.98 11.63 -12.27
C ALA A 151 1.05 12.19 -11.18
N TYR A 152 -0.27 12.01 -11.32
CA TYR A 152 -1.29 12.51 -10.39
C TYR A 152 -2.16 11.39 -9.80
N THR A 153 -1.82 10.13 -10.03
CA THR A 153 -2.64 9.00 -9.55
C THR A 153 -2.14 8.52 -8.20
N VAL A 154 -3.05 8.53 -7.22
CA VAL A 154 -2.85 7.95 -5.89
C VAL A 154 -3.76 6.74 -5.68
N THR A 155 -3.34 5.84 -4.81
CA THR A 155 -4.16 4.67 -4.42
C THR A 155 -4.88 4.92 -3.11
N PHE A 156 -6.09 4.37 -2.97
CA PHE A 156 -6.85 4.37 -1.73
C PHE A 156 -7.39 2.97 -1.46
N ASN A 157 -7.00 2.34 -0.36
CA ASN A 157 -7.29 0.93 -0.14
C ASN A 157 -8.79 0.70 0.06
N LYS A 158 -9.31 -0.37 -0.56
CA LYS A 158 -10.73 -0.74 -0.40
C LYS A 158 -11.11 -1.02 1.04
N LYS A 159 -10.21 -1.65 1.81
CA LYS A 159 -10.41 -1.92 3.23
C LYS A 159 -10.56 -0.63 4.05
N ASP A 160 -9.81 0.41 3.70
CA ASP A 160 -9.89 1.72 4.37
C ASP A 160 -11.25 2.37 4.04
N TYR A 161 -11.68 2.32 2.78
CA TYR A 161 -13.04 2.73 2.39
C TYR A 161 -14.13 2.00 3.19
N GLU A 162 -14.07 0.67 3.26
CA GLU A 162 -15.03 -0.16 4.00
C GLU A 162 -15.03 0.15 5.50
N ASN A 163 -13.87 0.45 6.09
CA ASN A 163 -13.76 0.82 7.51
C ASN A 163 -14.30 2.24 7.77
N TYR A 164 -13.96 3.21 6.93
CA TYR A 164 -14.34 4.61 7.16
C TYR A 164 -15.81 4.87 6.88
N ILE A 165 -16.42 4.21 5.90
CA ILE A 165 -17.86 4.37 5.65
C ILE A 165 -18.71 3.93 6.85
N GLU A 166 -18.22 2.99 7.65
CA GLU A 166 -18.89 2.52 8.87
C GLU A 166 -18.54 3.39 10.09
N LYS A 167 -17.26 3.72 10.29
CA LYS A 167 -16.76 4.27 11.56
C LYS A 167 -16.45 5.76 11.53
N HIS A 168 -16.03 6.29 10.39
CA HIS A 168 -15.54 7.67 10.23
C HIS A 168 -16.05 8.31 8.93
N PRO A 169 -17.37 8.36 8.67
CA PRO A 169 -17.90 8.82 7.38
C PRO A 169 -17.61 10.30 7.08
N ASP A 170 -17.34 11.10 8.12
CA ASP A 170 -17.08 12.54 8.03
C ASP A 170 -15.59 12.90 8.15
N CYS A 171 -14.68 11.92 8.08
CA CYS A 171 -13.24 12.18 8.18
C CYS A 171 -12.66 12.86 6.93
N ASP A 172 -11.50 13.49 7.10
CA ASP A 172 -10.67 13.97 5.99
C ASP A 172 -9.50 13.00 5.75
N ILE A 173 -9.16 12.75 4.49
CA ILE A 173 -7.99 11.97 4.10
C ILE A 173 -6.91 12.94 3.61
N TYR A 174 -5.74 12.90 4.23
CA TYR A 174 -4.58 13.68 3.84
C TYR A 174 -3.63 12.80 3.02
N PHE A 175 -3.50 13.10 1.74
CA PHE A 175 -2.51 12.47 0.87
C PHE A 175 -1.22 13.29 0.93
N TRP A 176 -0.20 12.77 1.59
CA TRP A 176 1.14 13.34 1.58
C TRP A 176 1.97 12.64 0.51
N VAL A 177 2.18 13.34 -0.60
CA VAL A 177 2.79 12.73 -1.79
C VAL A 177 4.18 13.29 -2.00
N TYR A 178 5.13 12.38 -2.21
CA TYR A 178 6.48 12.71 -2.64
C TYR A 178 7.05 11.65 -3.59
N TRP A 179 6.88 11.83 -4.90
CA TRP A 179 7.40 10.88 -5.90
C TRP A 179 8.93 10.84 -5.91
N SER A 180 9.50 9.84 -5.26
CA SER A 180 10.94 9.58 -5.23
C SER A 180 11.36 8.58 -6.32
N GLN A 181 10.46 7.66 -6.67
CA GLN A 181 10.62 6.83 -7.86
C GLN A 181 9.97 7.50 -9.07
N LEU A 182 10.79 7.87 -10.06
CA LEU A 182 10.35 8.65 -11.23
C LEU A 182 10.19 7.83 -12.51
N ALA A 183 10.57 6.54 -12.50
CA ALA A 183 10.47 5.69 -13.66
C ALA A 183 10.19 4.23 -13.29
N TYR A 184 9.39 3.57 -14.13
CA TYR A 184 9.20 2.12 -14.12
C TYR A 184 8.93 1.65 -15.56
N ARG A 185 9.67 0.63 -16.01
CA ARG A 185 9.68 0.16 -17.41
C ARG A 185 9.92 1.34 -18.38
N ASN A 186 9.00 1.59 -19.30
CA ASN A 186 9.04 2.68 -20.27
C ASN A 186 8.23 3.92 -19.86
N ILE A 187 7.69 3.95 -18.62
CA ILE A 187 6.88 5.05 -18.11
C ILE A 187 7.76 5.92 -17.21
N LYS A 188 7.70 7.23 -17.41
CA LYS A 188 8.41 8.22 -16.60
C LYS A 188 7.42 9.28 -16.12
N VAL A 189 7.57 9.72 -14.89
CA VAL A 189 6.84 10.85 -14.32
C VAL A 189 7.83 11.88 -13.79
N ASN A 190 7.37 13.11 -13.62
CA ASN A 190 8.13 14.11 -12.89
C ASN A 190 7.94 13.91 -11.39
N GLU A 191 8.89 14.45 -10.63
CA GLU A 191 8.72 14.59 -9.18
C GLU A 191 7.44 15.40 -8.90
N LEU A 192 6.63 14.89 -7.98
CA LEU A 192 5.50 15.60 -7.41
C LEU A 192 5.66 15.57 -5.90
N TYR A 193 5.62 16.75 -5.31
CA TYR A 193 5.56 16.93 -3.87
C TYR A 193 4.35 17.77 -3.51
N GLY A 194 3.61 17.37 -2.48
CA GLY A 194 2.54 18.19 -1.93
C GLY A 194 1.68 17.44 -0.90
N VAL A 195 0.72 18.16 -0.35
CA VAL A 195 -0.33 17.59 0.51
C VAL A 195 -1.67 17.92 -0.08
N TRP A 196 -2.52 16.91 -0.24
CA TRP A 196 -3.90 17.08 -0.67
C TRP A 196 -4.83 16.63 0.44
N ARG A 197 -5.81 17.48 0.76
CA ARG A 197 -6.94 17.11 1.62
C ARG A 197 -8.10 16.64 0.75
N ALA A 198 -8.70 15.51 1.10
CA ALA A 198 -9.91 15.01 0.49
C ALA A 198 -10.93 14.64 1.58
N PRO A 199 -12.10 15.30 1.64
CA PRO A 199 -13.18 14.81 2.49
C PRO A 199 -13.57 13.40 2.07
N PHE A 200 -13.55 12.45 3.00
CA PHE A 200 -13.82 11.04 2.70
C PHE A 200 -15.18 10.85 2.01
N GLN A 201 -16.19 11.61 2.45
CA GLN A 201 -17.52 11.61 1.83
C GLN A 201 -17.47 11.84 0.30
N ARG A 202 -16.65 12.78 -0.19
CA ARG A 202 -16.53 13.03 -1.64
C ARG A 202 -15.84 11.89 -2.38
N MET A 203 -14.84 11.27 -1.75
CA MET A 203 -14.21 10.06 -2.28
C MET A 203 -15.22 8.91 -2.34
N ALA A 204 -16.02 8.73 -1.30
CA ALA A 204 -17.06 7.71 -1.22
C ALA A 204 -18.14 7.90 -2.29
N GLU A 205 -18.60 9.13 -2.51
CA GLU A 205 -19.55 9.48 -3.58
C GLU A 205 -19.02 9.05 -4.96
N LYS A 206 -17.76 9.35 -5.26
CA LYS A 206 -17.11 8.94 -6.53
C LYS A 206 -17.02 7.42 -6.68
N ILE A 207 -16.70 6.71 -5.60
CA ILE A 207 -16.64 5.25 -5.57
C ILE A 207 -18.03 4.66 -5.83
N GLN A 208 -19.05 5.15 -5.11
CA GLN A 208 -20.43 4.65 -5.20
C GLN A 208 -21.06 4.94 -6.57
N ALA A 209 -20.71 6.06 -7.18
CA ALA A 209 -21.12 6.40 -8.55
C ALA A 209 -20.40 5.57 -9.64
N GLY A 210 -19.39 4.77 -9.27
CA GLY A 210 -18.60 3.98 -10.23
C GLY A 210 -17.67 4.83 -11.10
N GLU A 211 -17.35 6.06 -10.67
CA GLU A 211 -16.48 6.99 -11.40
C GLU A 211 -14.99 6.71 -11.20
N VAL A 212 -14.68 5.94 -10.15
CA VAL A 212 -13.33 5.54 -9.75
C VAL A 212 -13.11 4.06 -10.01
N VAL A 213 -11.95 3.70 -10.55
CA VAL A 213 -11.64 2.31 -10.85
C VAL A 213 -11.14 1.58 -9.59
N LEU A 214 -11.60 0.34 -9.41
CA LEU A 214 -11.04 -0.58 -8.42
C LEU A 214 -9.95 -1.42 -9.09
N HIS A 215 -8.72 -1.28 -8.64
CA HIS A 215 -7.60 -2.11 -9.08
C HIS A 215 -7.41 -3.29 -8.13
N ALA A 216 -7.52 -4.52 -8.65
CA ALA A 216 -7.16 -5.74 -7.94
C ALA A 216 -5.70 -6.13 -8.21
N TYR A 217 -4.92 -6.32 -7.15
CA TYR A 217 -3.52 -6.75 -7.26
C TYR A 217 -3.46 -8.26 -7.54
N MET A 218 -3.02 -8.63 -8.75
CA MET A 218 -2.95 -10.03 -9.19
C MET A 218 -2.10 -10.93 -8.28
N HIS A 219 -1.14 -10.33 -7.59
CA HIS A 219 -0.12 -10.99 -6.78
C HIS A 219 -0.51 -11.16 -5.30
N ARG A 220 -1.71 -10.70 -4.91
CA ARG A 220 -2.18 -10.67 -3.51
C ARG A 220 -3.48 -11.43 -3.27
N VAL A 221 -3.81 -12.39 -4.14
CA VAL A 221 -5.11 -13.10 -4.12
C VAL A 221 -5.35 -13.83 -2.79
N ASN A 222 -4.31 -14.41 -2.19
CA ASN A 222 -4.40 -15.20 -0.94
C ASN A 222 -3.74 -14.51 0.25
N ASP A 223 -3.54 -13.19 0.15
CA ASP A 223 -2.75 -12.43 1.11
C ASP A 223 -3.66 -11.79 2.16
N ASP A 224 -3.66 -12.30 3.40
CA ASP A 224 -4.53 -11.79 4.48
C ASP A 224 -3.99 -10.49 5.12
N HIS A 225 -2.78 -10.07 4.73
CA HIS A 225 -2.02 -9.05 5.42
C HIS A 225 -2.01 -7.70 4.70
N ASN A 226 -2.05 -7.66 3.37
CA ASN A 226 -2.00 -6.43 2.58
C ASN A 226 -3.32 -6.09 1.87
N ALA A 227 -3.41 -4.83 1.40
CA ALA A 227 -4.46 -4.43 0.48
C ALA A 227 -4.43 -5.28 -0.80
N ARG A 228 -5.53 -6.04 -1.00
CA ARG A 228 -5.80 -6.84 -2.20
C ARG A 228 -6.37 -6.00 -3.35
N GLU A 229 -7.01 -4.90 -2.99
CA GLU A 229 -7.68 -4.00 -3.93
C GLU A 229 -7.52 -2.54 -3.46
N SER A 230 -7.25 -1.64 -4.39
CA SER A 230 -7.23 -0.19 -4.14
C SER A 230 -8.02 0.54 -5.21
N TYR A 231 -8.78 1.54 -4.80
CA TYR A 231 -9.34 2.56 -5.66
C TYR A 231 -8.23 3.47 -6.18
N LEU A 232 -8.31 3.92 -7.43
CA LEU A 232 -7.35 4.89 -8.00
C LEU A 232 -8.00 6.27 -8.08
N PHE A 233 -7.36 7.28 -7.51
CA PHE A 233 -7.86 8.65 -7.58
C PHE A 233 -6.87 9.55 -8.32
N ASN A 234 -7.40 10.58 -8.97
CA ASN A 234 -6.61 11.61 -9.62
C ASN A 234 -6.55 12.85 -8.73
N LEU A 235 -5.37 13.21 -8.24
CA LEU A 235 -5.11 14.40 -7.41
C LEU A 235 -5.48 15.71 -8.10
N ALA A 236 -5.59 15.72 -9.43
CA ALA A 236 -6.03 16.88 -10.19
C ALA A 236 -7.56 17.09 -10.18
N ASP A 237 -8.34 16.15 -9.63
CA ASP A 237 -9.78 16.32 -9.49
C ASP A 237 -10.11 17.27 -8.32
N ALA A 238 -10.28 18.55 -8.66
CA ALA A 238 -10.63 19.61 -7.72
C ALA A 238 -12.03 19.44 -7.09
N ALA A 239 -12.89 18.55 -7.61
CA ALA A 239 -14.13 18.23 -6.93
C ALA A 239 -13.88 17.40 -5.66
N VAL A 240 -12.81 16.60 -5.64
CA VAL A 240 -12.44 15.72 -4.53
C VAL A 240 -11.32 16.31 -3.69
N PHE A 241 -10.26 16.78 -4.33
CA PHE A 241 -9.01 17.15 -3.68
C PHE A 241 -8.81 18.66 -3.62
N GLU A 242 -8.35 19.12 -2.46
CA GLU A 242 -7.81 20.45 -2.24
C GLU A 242 -6.32 20.34 -1.98
N ARG A 243 -5.50 21.00 -2.81
CA ARG A 243 -4.05 21.05 -2.60
C ARG A 243 -3.74 22.07 -1.51
N MET A 244 -3.07 21.61 -0.45
CA MET A 244 -2.69 22.41 0.71
C MET A 244 -1.28 23.00 0.57
N ILE A 245 -0.33 22.23 0.00
CA ILE A 245 1.04 22.64 -0.37
C ILE A 245 1.50 21.95 -1.66
#